data_AF-A0A922ZLL7-F1
#
_entry.id   AF-A0A922ZLL7-F1
#
_cell.length_a   1.000
_cell.length_b   1.000
_cell.length_c   1.000
_cell.angle_alpha   90.00
_cell.angle_beta   90.00
_cell.angle_gamma   90.00
#
_symmetry.space_group_name_H-M   'P 1'
#
loop_
_entity.id
_entity.type
_entity.pdbx_description
1 polymer ?
#
loop_
_entity_poly.entity_id
_entity_poly.type
_entity_poly.pdbx_seq_one_letter_code
_entity_poly.pdbx_strand_id
1 'polypeptide(L)'
;MNTALLWIISGLLALIPVAIWLYILFGDKKNDKKMLSIIFSGGILAVLTVFAIQYIWFYAPEIDPFLWIENNITDPTYYYVGIFILVGIMEELVKQMMVRYVDTKTVLIQTINDSIRFSLVAALGFAFAENIVYFKTVMTVAPIQEVIVTFLFRSVFTACAHMIFSGIFGYFFGIAKFTIDITKNKHWEGKIYIGVHLISKIFQIPYAQAFKEYKILQGLVIAILLHTVFNYLLQMNQILPVIALVVAGYMYLRYLLDRKAGNLILVTDISEQRKSTLGKKDSEVVLELVGMWFDQKKYVDVMHVCERLLERDPDNNVVKLFKAKAMDKLDPENPYRKILSTIFSDERGELERNTIAYYRKKKEIEGKNLPQNNKEKLFRFVEEKKKQENETFKIDL
;
A
#
# COMPACT_ATOMS: atom_id res chain seq x y z
N MET A 1 -3.99 2.87 40.43
CA MET A 1 -3.44 4.04 39.69
C MET A 1 -4.56 4.97 39.31
N ASN A 2 -4.32 6.29 39.24
CA ASN A 2 -5.26 7.23 38.64
C ASN A 2 -5.54 6.84 37.18
N THR A 3 -6.80 6.87 36.73
CA THR A 3 -7.20 6.58 35.35
C THR A 3 -6.42 7.41 34.32
N ALA A 4 -6.16 8.69 34.61
CA ALA A 4 -5.37 9.55 33.73
C ALA A 4 -3.92 9.04 33.59
N LEU A 5 -3.33 8.60 34.70
CA LEU A 5 -1.98 8.03 34.72
C LEU A 5 -1.89 6.73 33.91
N LEU A 6 -2.93 5.88 33.95
CA LEU A 6 -3.01 4.65 33.15
C LEU A 6 -3.01 4.94 31.64
N TRP A 7 -3.77 5.93 31.19
CA TRP A 7 -3.79 6.33 29.78
C TRP A 7 -2.43 6.86 29.31
N ILE A 8 -1.77 7.69 30.14
CA ILE A 8 -0.43 8.22 29.84
C ILE A 8 0.58 7.08 29.71
N ILE A 9 0.64 6.16 30.68
CA ILE A 9 1.56 5.03 30.65
C ILE A 9 1.28 4.12 29.44
N SER A 10 0.01 3.85 29.14
CA SER A 10 -0.38 3.06 27.96
C SER A 10 0.06 3.72 26.66
N GLY A 11 -0.07 5.05 26.56
CA GLY A 11 0.43 5.86 25.45
C GLY A 11 1.94 5.73 25.27
N LEU A 12 2.70 5.86 26.36
CA LEU A 12 4.15 5.71 26.34
C LEU A 12 4.58 4.31 25.92
N LEU A 13 3.94 3.27 26.45
CA LEU A 13 4.21 1.88 26.07
C LEU A 13 3.89 1.63 24.59
N ALA A 14 2.76 2.13 24.08
CA ALA A 14 2.38 1.97 22.68
C ALA A 14 3.32 2.70 21.70
N LEU A 15 3.99 3.76 22.15
CA LEU A 15 4.93 4.52 21.32
C LEU A 15 6.23 3.75 21.01
N ILE A 16 6.68 2.91 21.95
CA ILE A 16 7.93 2.12 21.82
C ILE A 16 7.95 1.26 20.56
N PRO A 17 7.00 0.31 20.34
CA PRO A 17 7.02 -0.55 19.15
C PRO A 17 6.88 0.24 17.85
N VAL A 18 6.08 1.31 17.85
CA VAL A 18 5.91 2.16 16.66
C VAL A 18 7.21 2.86 16.28
N ALA A 19 7.93 3.42 17.26
CA ALA A 19 9.22 4.05 17.02
C ALA A 19 10.24 3.05 16.44
N ILE A 20 10.30 1.83 17.00
CA ILE A 20 11.17 0.76 16.52
C ILE A 20 10.82 0.36 15.08
N TRP A 21 9.55 0.09 14.78
CA TRP A 21 9.13 -0.32 13.44
C TRP A 21 9.29 0.79 12.40
N LEU A 22 9.01 2.05 12.75
CA LEU A 22 9.27 3.17 11.85
C LEU A 22 10.77 3.31 11.55
N TYR A 23 11.63 3.12 12.54
CA TYR A 23 13.08 3.11 12.33
C TYR A 23 13.52 1.96 11.41
N ILE A 24 13.05 0.73 11.66
CA ILE A 24 13.37 -0.44 10.82
C ILE A 24 12.92 -0.25 9.36
N LEU A 25 11.75 0.35 9.13
CA LEU A 25 11.17 0.50 7.79
C LEU A 25 11.70 1.71 7.02
N PHE A 26 12.06 2.79 7.73
CA PHE A 26 12.29 4.10 7.14
C PHE A 26 13.59 4.80 7.57
N GLY A 27 14.43 4.17 8.40
CA GLY A 27 15.65 4.75 8.96
C GLY A 27 16.65 5.26 7.92
N ASP A 28 16.79 4.54 6.80
CA ASP A 28 17.82 4.82 5.78
C ASP A 28 17.33 5.70 4.62
N LYS A 29 16.09 6.17 4.65
CA LYS A 29 15.45 6.82 3.49
C LYS A 29 15.10 8.28 3.77
N LYS A 30 15.42 9.17 2.83
CA LYS A 30 14.88 10.54 2.79
C LYS A 30 13.37 10.46 2.53
N ASN A 31 12.58 10.42 3.59
CA ASN A 31 11.13 10.41 3.52
C ASN A 31 10.56 11.78 3.88
N ASP A 32 9.45 12.16 3.25
CA ASP A 32 8.66 13.30 3.67
C ASP A 32 7.97 12.96 5.01
N LYS A 33 8.60 13.41 6.11
CA LYS A 33 8.11 13.18 7.47
C LYS A 33 6.69 13.71 7.68
N LYS A 34 6.32 14.81 7.02
CA LYS A 34 4.97 15.39 7.15
C LYS A 34 3.93 14.44 6.56
N MET A 35 4.24 13.85 5.41
CA MET A 35 3.38 12.89 4.75
C MET A 35 3.20 11.60 5.57
N LEU A 36 4.30 11.06 6.11
CA LEU A 36 4.24 9.89 7.00
C LEU A 36 3.37 10.18 8.23
N SER A 37 3.48 11.37 8.83
CA SER A 37 2.64 11.77 9.95
C SER A 37 1.16 11.85 9.60
N ILE A 38 0.79 12.34 8.41
CA ILE A 38 -0.62 12.40 7.97
C ILE A 38 -1.20 10.99 7.84
N ILE A 39 -0.46 10.07 7.21
CA ILE A 39 -0.90 8.69 7.01
C ILE A 39 -1.00 7.95 8.35
N PHE A 40 -0.02 8.15 9.24
CA PHE A 40 -0.03 7.59 10.59
C PHE A 40 -1.25 8.07 11.39
N SER A 41 -1.54 9.37 11.37
CA SER A 41 -2.73 9.94 11.98
C SER A 41 -4.03 9.41 11.36
N GLY A 42 -4.04 9.12 10.06
CA GLY A 42 -5.15 8.43 9.39
C GLY A 42 -5.38 7.02 9.95
N GLY A 43 -4.31 6.30 10.28
CA GLY A 43 -4.38 5.01 10.99
C GLY A 43 -5.01 5.12 12.38
N ILE A 44 -4.63 6.14 13.15
CA ILE A 44 -5.25 6.43 14.46
C ILE A 44 -6.74 6.73 14.30
N LEU A 45 -7.08 7.59 13.33
CA LEU A 45 -8.47 7.96 13.05
C LEU A 45 -9.32 6.74 12.65
N ALA A 46 -8.71 5.72 12.02
CA ALA A 46 -9.43 4.49 11.69
C ALA A 46 -9.89 3.72 12.94
N VAL A 47 -9.08 3.64 14.00
CA VAL A 47 -9.50 3.04 15.28
C VAL A 47 -10.65 3.83 15.91
N LEU A 48 -10.52 5.16 15.95
CA LEU A 48 -11.58 6.03 16.48
C LEU A 48 -12.89 5.87 15.69
N THR A 49 -12.79 5.66 14.38
CA THR A 49 -13.95 5.42 13.51
C THR A 49 -14.62 4.08 13.84
N VAL A 50 -13.84 3.02 14.04
CA VAL A 50 -14.36 1.70 14.46
C VAL A 50 -15.09 1.82 15.80
N PHE A 51 -14.50 2.51 16.78
CA PHE A 51 -15.16 2.74 18.07
C PHE A 51 -16.39 3.63 17.97
N ALA A 52 -16.39 4.65 17.10
CA ALA A 52 -17.58 5.47 16.88
C ALA A 52 -18.74 4.64 16.31
N ILE A 53 -18.45 3.70 15.40
CA ILE A 53 -19.47 2.77 14.87
C ILE A 53 -20.01 1.87 15.99
N GLN A 54 -19.14 1.28 16.81
CA GLN A 54 -19.55 0.47 17.97
C GLN A 54 -20.37 1.28 18.99
N TYR A 55 -20.01 2.54 19.21
CA TYR A 55 -20.74 3.44 20.09
C TYR A 55 -22.15 3.74 19.57
N ILE A 56 -22.34 3.85 18.25
CA ILE A 56 -23.69 3.99 17.66
C ILE A 56 -24.53 2.75 17.95
N TRP A 57 -23.96 1.56 17.80
CA TRP A 57 -24.66 0.29 18.06
C TRP A 57 -25.06 0.12 19.52
N PHE A 58 -24.30 0.67 20.46
CA PHE A 58 -24.70 0.72 21.87
C PHE A 58 -26.04 1.46 22.09
N TYR A 59 -26.35 2.49 21.29
CA TYR A 59 -27.62 3.24 21.38
C TYR A 59 -28.71 2.72 20.42
N ALA A 60 -28.35 1.86 19.47
CA ALA A 60 -29.29 1.22 18.54
C ALA A 60 -28.96 -0.29 18.45
N PRO A 61 -29.25 -1.08 19.51
CA PRO A 61 -28.86 -2.48 19.57
C PRO A 61 -29.53 -3.35 18.49
N GLU A 62 -30.66 -2.89 17.93
CA GLU A 62 -31.40 -3.60 16.88
C GLU A 62 -30.60 -3.77 15.58
N ILE A 63 -29.60 -2.90 15.37
CA ILE A 63 -28.71 -2.95 14.21
C ILE A 63 -27.29 -3.39 14.57
N ASP A 64 -27.06 -3.88 15.80
CA ASP A 64 -25.73 -4.33 16.25
C ASP A 64 -25.43 -5.74 15.69
N PRO A 65 -24.49 -5.86 14.73
CA PRO A 65 -24.11 -7.15 14.18
C PRO A 65 -23.40 -8.06 15.21
N PHE A 66 -22.75 -7.50 16.24
CA PHE A 66 -22.14 -8.29 17.31
C PHE A 66 -23.21 -8.95 18.16
N LEU A 67 -24.23 -8.20 18.58
CA LEU A 67 -25.38 -8.72 19.32
C LEU A 67 -26.18 -9.73 18.49
N TRP A 68 -26.32 -9.51 17.18
CA TRP A 68 -26.95 -10.49 16.30
C TRP A 68 -26.18 -11.82 16.30
N ILE A 69 -24.86 -11.80 16.20
CA ILE A 69 -24.03 -13.02 16.26
C ILE A 69 -24.18 -13.71 17.62
N GLU A 70 -24.09 -12.97 18.72
CA GLU A 70 -24.23 -13.50 20.07
C GLU A 70 -25.57 -14.23 20.30
N ASN A 71 -26.67 -13.68 19.78
CA ASN A 71 -27.99 -14.25 19.96
C ASN A 71 -28.30 -15.45 19.03
N ASN A 72 -27.64 -15.54 17.87
CA ASN A 72 -27.97 -16.54 16.85
C ASN A 72 -26.94 -17.68 16.72
N ILE A 73 -25.71 -17.48 17.19
CA ILE A 73 -24.63 -18.47 17.06
C ILE A 73 -24.19 -18.94 18.46
N THR A 74 -24.67 -20.11 18.85
CA THR A 74 -24.41 -20.69 20.17
C THR A 74 -23.14 -21.53 20.22
N ASP A 75 -22.70 -22.10 19.09
CA ASP A 75 -21.47 -22.86 19.03
C ASP A 75 -20.25 -21.92 19.20
N PRO A 76 -19.37 -22.15 20.19
CA PRO A 76 -18.26 -21.24 20.47
C PRO A 76 -17.30 -21.06 19.30
N THR A 77 -17.09 -22.10 18.49
CA THR A 77 -16.18 -22.03 17.34
C THR A 77 -16.75 -21.12 16.27
N TYR A 78 -18.01 -21.34 15.88
CA TYR A 78 -18.68 -20.50 14.89
C TYR A 78 -18.90 -19.07 15.40
N TYR A 79 -19.13 -18.89 16.70
CA TYR A 79 -19.23 -17.59 17.33
C TYR A 79 -17.94 -16.78 17.13
N TYR A 80 -16.79 -17.31 17.56
CA TYR A 80 -15.51 -16.60 17.42
C TYR A 80 -15.13 -16.35 15.96
N VAL A 81 -15.40 -17.30 15.07
CA VAL A 81 -15.19 -17.09 13.63
C VAL A 81 -16.04 -15.92 13.12
N GLY A 82 -17.33 -15.88 13.46
CA GLY A 82 -18.22 -14.78 13.09
C GLY A 82 -17.75 -13.42 13.60
N ILE A 83 -17.40 -13.35 14.89
CA ILE A 83 -16.88 -12.15 15.54
C ILE A 83 -15.61 -11.65 14.84
N PHE A 84 -14.63 -12.52 14.61
CA PHE A 84 -13.35 -12.10 14.02
C PHE A 84 -13.41 -11.84 12.52
N ILE A 85 -14.38 -12.41 11.79
CA ILE A 85 -14.70 -11.99 10.42
C ILE A 85 -15.22 -10.55 10.45
N LEU A 86 -16.19 -10.26 11.32
CA LEU A 86 -16.79 -8.92 11.43
C LEU A 86 -15.74 -7.86 11.83
N VAL A 87 -14.93 -8.14 12.85
CA VAL A 87 -13.82 -7.28 13.27
C VAL A 87 -12.83 -7.08 12.13
N GLY A 88 -12.37 -8.17 11.49
CA GLY A 88 -11.44 -8.10 10.36
C GLY A 88 -11.98 -7.25 9.20
N ILE A 89 -13.26 -7.42 8.85
CA ILE A 89 -13.95 -6.61 7.82
C ILE A 89 -13.92 -5.13 8.22
N MET A 90 -14.42 -4.79 9.41
CA MET A 90 -14.54 -3.41 9.85
C MET A 90 -13.18 -2.71 9.88
N GLU A 91 -12.20 -3.33 10.52
CA GLU A 91 -10.89 -2.72 10.72
C GLU A 91 -10.12 -2.58 9.41
N GLU A 92 -10.09 -3.60 8.57
CA GLU A 92 -9.41 -3.52 7.28
C GLU A 92 -10.11 -2.53 6.33
N LEU A 93 -11.45 -2.52 6.27
CA LEU A 93 -12.17 -1.55 5.44
C LEU A 93 -11.83 -0.12 5.86
N VAL A 94 -11.93 0.21 7.14
CA VAL A 94 -11.72 1.58 7.62
C VAL A 94 -10.26 2.02 7.45
N LYS A 95 -9.28 1.17 7.79
CA LYS A 95 -7.85 1.46 7.55
C LYS A 95 -7.58 1.79 6.10
N GLN A 96 -8.11 0.99 5.19
CA GLN A 96 -7.86 1.12 3.76
C GLN A 96 -8.60 2.32 3.15
N MET A 97 -9.80 2.63 3.63
CA MET A 97 -10.53 3.84 3.26
C MET A 97 -9.69 5.09 3.55
N MET A 98 -9.00 5.15 4.69
CA MET A 98 -8.14 6.29 5.03
C MET A 98 -6.96 6.45 4.07
N VAL A 99 -6.24 5.36 3.76
CA VAL A 99 -5.11 5.40 2.81
C VAL A 99 -5.58 5.87 1.43
N ARG A 100 -6.70 5.32 0.94
CA ARG A 100 -7.29 5.69 -0.35
C ARG A 100 -7.75 7.15 -0.36
N TYR A 101 -8.41 7.60 0.70
CA TYR A 101 -8.87 8.97 0.82
C TYR A 101 -7.71 9.97 0.74
N VAL A 102 -6.64 9.74 1.53
CA VAL A 102 -5.47 10.61 1.50
C VAL A 102 -4.84 10.60 0.10
N ASP A 103 -4.64 9.42 -0.51
CA ASP A 103 -4.07 9.32 -1.86
C ASP A 103 -4.91 10.03 -2.93
N THR A 104 -6.25 9.99 -2.86
CA THR A 104 -7.09 10.73 -3.83
C THR A 104 -6.95 12.25 -3.73
N LYS A 105 -6.60 12.78 -2.55
CA LYS A 105 -6.42 14.22 -2.31
C LYS A 105 -5.01 14.71 -2.60
N THR A 106 -4.02 13.85 -2.38
CA THR A 106 -2.62 14.26 -2.36
C THR A 106 -1.76 13.54 -3.41
N VAL A 107 -2.29 12.50 -4.06
CA VAL A 107 -1.65 11.70 -5.15
C VAL A 107 -0.30 11.10 -4.71
N LEU A 108 -0.16 10.74 -3.43
CA LEU A 108 1.13 10.36 -2.84
C LEU A 108 1.69 9.06 -3.41
N ILE A 109 0.81 8.12 -3.76
CA ILE A 109 1.23 6.82 -4.26
C ILE A 109 1.65 6.99 -5.72
N GLN A 110 2.96 6.92 -5.99
CA GLN A 110 3.52 7.03 -7.34
C GLN A 110 4.05 5.70 -7.87
N THR A 111 4.43 4.81 -6.94
CA THR A 111 4.88 3.45 -7.19
C THR A 111 4.02 2.44 -6.40
N ILE A 112 4.07 1.16 -6.78
CA ILE A 112 3.42 0.10 -6.00
C ILE A 112 4.05 0.03 -4.59
N ASN A 113 5.37 0.25 -4.48
CA ASN A 113 6.07 0.25 -3.21
C ASN A 113 5.67 1.44 -2.31
N ASP A 114 5.31 2.60 -2.87
CA ASP A 114 4.73 3.69 -2.08
C ASP A 114 3.38 3.28 -1.49
N SER A 115 2.56 2.58 -2.27
CA SER A 115 1.27 2.05 -1.81
C SER A 115 1.44 1.10 -0.63
N ILE A 116 2.42 0.17 -0.72
CA ILE A 116 2.77 -0.71 0.40
C ILE A 116 3.23 0.13 1.59
N ARG A 117 4.23 0.99 1.41
CA ARG A 117 4.83 1.80 2.50
C ARG A 117 3.80 2.63 3.25
N PHE A 118 2.92 3.36 2.56
CA PHE A 118 1.87 4.12 3.23
C PHE A 118 0.85 3.22 3.93
N SER A 119 0.55 2.05 3.38
CA SER A 119 -0.31 1.09 4.07
C SER A 119 0.35 0.53 5.34
N LEU A 120 1.68 0.34 5.36
CA LEU A 120 2.42 -0.03 6.58
C LEU A 120 2.34 1.08 7.64
N VAL A 121 2.49 2.35 7.24
CA VAL A 121 2.42 3.50 8.14
C VAL A 121 1.02 3.67 8.73
N ALA A 122 -0.02 3.48 7.91
CA ALA A 122 -1.41 3.49 8.39
C ALA A 122 -1.67 2.35 9.37
N ALA A 123 -1.14 1.15 9.10
CA ALA A 123 -1.23 0.02 10.02
C ALA A 123 -0.52 0.29 11.35
N LEU A 124 0.65 0.93 11.34
CA LEU A 124 1.34 1.33 12.57
C LEU A 124 0.56 2.36 13.37
N GLY A 125 -0.10 3.32 12.71
CA GLY A 125 -1.02 4.26 13.36
C GLY A 125 -2.22 3.56 14.02
N PHE A 126 -2.78 2.57 13.33
CA PHE A 126 -3.86 1.75 13.87
C PHE A 126 -3.40 0.93 15.08
N ALA A 127 -2.29 0.19 14.93
CA ALA A 127 -1.71 -0.63 15.99
C ALA A 127 -1.31 0.21 17.21
N PHE A 128 -0.85 1.46 17.01
CA PHE A 128 -0.59 2.41 18.09
C PHE A 128 -1.85 2.69 18.91
N ALA A 129 -2.91 3.16 18.27
CA ALA A 129 -4.15 3.52 18.95
C ALA A 129 -4.81 2.30 19.62
N GLU A 130 -4.79 1.14 18.96
CA GLU A 130 -5.31 -0.11 19.52
C GLU A 130 -4.49 -0.56 20.75
N ASN A 131 -3.17 -0.51 20.66
CA ASN A 131 -2.26 -0.89 21.77
C ASN A 131 -2.47 -0.03 23.02
N ILE A 132 -2.81 1.26 22.88
CA ILE A 132 -3.13 2.11 24.04
C ILE A 132 -4.31 1.52 24.81
N VAL A 133 -5.37 1.12 24.12
CA VAL A 133 -6.58 0.54 24.73
C VAL A 133 -6.28 -0.82 25.35
N TYR A 134 -5.53 -1.68 24.65
CA TYR A 134 -5.14 -2.99 25.17
C TYR A 134 -4.25 -2.89 26.41
N PHE A 135 -3.22 -2.05 26.39
CA PHE A 135 -2.31 -1.87 27.54
C PHE A 135 -3.04 -1.29 28.74
N LYS A 136 -3.93 -0.31 28.51
CA LYS A 136 -4.80 0.22 29.58
C LYS A 136 -5.65 -0.90 30.18
N THR A 137 -6.22 -1.76 29.34
CA THR A 137 -7.13 -2.83 29.79
C THR A 137 -6.39 -3.88 30.59
N VAL A 138 -5.29 -4.44 30.07
CA VAL A 138 -4.52 -5.48 30.77
C VAL A 138 -3.92 -4.95 32.08
N MET A 139 -3.43 -3.71 32.13
CA MET A 139 -2.95 -3.10 33.38
C MET A 139 -4.05 -2.90 34.44
N THR A 140 -5.32 -2.91 34.06
CA THR A 140 -6.44 -2.78 35.01
C THR A 140 -6.93 -4.11 35.57
N VAL A 141 -6.73 -5.22 34.86
CA VAL A 141 -7.36 -6.52 35.21
C VAL A 141 -6.37 -7.65 35.44
N ALA A 142 -5.13 -7.53 34.97
CA ALA A 142 -4.15 -8.60 34.94
C ALA A 142 -2.91 -8.30 35.80
N PRO A 143 -2.21 -9.35 36.29
CA PRO A 143 -0.95 -9.19 37.00
C PRO A 143 0.16 -8.64 36.09
N ILE A 144 1.20 -8.04 36.70
CA ILE A 144 2.28 -7.36 35.97
C ILE A 144 3.01 -8.27 34.97
N GLN A 145 3.11 -9.57 35.25
CA GLN A 145 3.72 -10.55 34.35
C GLN A 145 2.95 -10.66 33.03
N GLU A 146 1.61 -10.70 33.09
CA GLU A 146 0.76 -10.75 31.89
C GLU A 146 0.79 -9.44 31.12
N VAL A 147 0.91 -8.29 31.82
CA VAL A 147 1.12 -6.99 31.17
C VAL A 147 2.41 -7.00 30.35
N ILE A 148 3.51 -7.51 30.91
CA ILE A 148 4.81 -7.59 30.23
C ILE A 148 4.73 -8.52 29.02
N VAL A 149 4.15 -9.71 29.17
CA VAL A 149 3.99 -10.67 28.07
C VAL A 149 3.13 -10.07 26.96
N THR A 150 2.00 -9.44 27.31
CA THR A 150 1.11 -8.76 26.36
C THR A 150 1.84 -7.63 25.63
N PHE A 151 2.61 -6.82 26.36
CA PHE A 151 3.41 -5.75 25.78
C PHE A 151 4.41 -6.28 24.75
N LEU A 152 5.22 -7.29 25.11
CA LEU A 152 6.21 -7.87 24.20
C LEU A 152 5.56 -8.51 22.98
N PHE A 153 4.51 -9.30 23.21
CA PHE A 153 3.83 -10.00 22.13
C PHE A 153 3.17 -9.04 21.15
N ARG A 154 2.44 -8.03 21.65
CA ARG A 154 1.78 -7.05 20.79
C ARG A 154 2.76 -6.12 20.07
N SER A 155 3.87 -5.78 20.72
CA SER A 155 4.94 -4.96 20.15
C SER A 155 5.61 -5.60 18.93
N VAL A 156 5.82 -6.92 18.98
CA VAL A 156 6.48 -7.66 17.90
C VAL A 156 5.45 -8.25 16.94
N PHE A 157 4.57 -9.11 17.42
CA PHE A 157 3.72 -9.93 16.56
C PHE A 157 2.46 -9.20 16.11
N THR A 158 1.70 -8.56 17.01
CA THR A 158 0.45 -7.87 16.62
C THR A 158 0.72 -6.66 15.74
N ALA A 159 1.71 -5.83 16.09
CA ALA A 159 2.11 -4.70 15.23
C ALA A 159 2.59 -5.17 13.84
N CYS A 160 3.39 -6.25 13.79
CA CYS A 160 3.83 -6.83 12.53
C CYS A 160 2.66 -7.42 11.72
N ALA A 161 1.72 -8.10 12.38
CA ALA A 161 0.52 -8.65 11.76
C ALA A 161 -0.31 -7.57 11.05
N HIS A 162 -0.61 -6.45 11.73
CA HIS A 162 -1.31 -5.33 11.08
C HIS A 162 -0.57 -4.79 9.85
N MET A 163 0.75 -4.64 9.96
CA MET A 163 1.58 -4.22 8.83
C MET A 163 1.54 -5.22 7.67
N ILE A 164 1.55 -6.53 7.95
CA ILE A 164 1.43 -7.56 6.92
C ILE A 164 0.08 -7.46 6.21
N PHE A 165 -1.02 -7.39 6.96
CA PHE A 165 -2.37 -7.37 6.39
C PHE A 165 -2.57 -6.14 5.50
N SER A 166 -2.27 -4.96 6.03
CA SER A 166 -2.40 -3.72 5.29
C SER A 166 -1.34 -3.58 4.20
N GLY A 167 -0.13 -4.12 4.38
CA GLY A 167 0.93 -4.13 3.36
C GLY A 167 0.57 -4.97 2.14
N ILE A 168 -0.02 -6.15 2.35
CA ILE A 168 -0.54 -6.99 1.27
C ILE A 168 -1.67 -6.28 0.54
N PHE A 169 -2.62 -5.67 1.26
CA PHE A 169 -3.62 -4.82 0.63
C PHE A 169 -2.97 -3.70 -0.19
N GLY A 170 -1.99 -3.00 0.38
CA GLY A 170 -1.26 -1.91 -0.26
C GLY A 170 -0.62 -2.34 -1.58
N TYR A 171 -0.10 -3.55 -1.68
CA TYR A 171 0.42 -4.11 -2.94
C TYR A 171 -0.67 -4.21 -4.01
N PHE A 172 -1.80 -4.84 -3.69
CA PHE A 172 -2.90 -4.99 -4.64
C PHE A 172 -3.56 -3.66 -4.99
N PHE A 173 -3.68 -2.73 -4.04
CA PHE A 173 -4.15 -1.38 -4.29
C PHE A 173 -3.19 -0.61 -5.21
N GLY A 174 -1.88 -0.75 -5.02
CA GLY A 174 -0.87 -0.18 -5.90
C GLY A 174 -1.02 -0.69 -7.33
N ILE A 175 -1.15 -2.01 -7.52
CA ILE A 175 -1.46 -2.59 -8.83
C ILE A 175 -2.74 -1.97 -9.40
N ALA A 176 -3.82 -1.95 -8.62
CA ALA A 176 -5.11 -1.44 -9.06
C ALA A 176 -5.04 0.02 -9.52
N LYS A 177 -4.27 0.85 -8.82
CA LYS A 177 -4.06 2.27 -9.16
C LYS A 177 -3.40 2.44 -10.53
N PHE A 178 -2.41 1.62 -10.85
CA PHE A 178 -1.58 1.79 -12.04
C PHE A 178 -1.95 0.88 -13.22
N THR A 179 -2.97 0.02 -13.10
CA THR A 179 -3.35 -0.91 -14.19
C THR A 179 -4.17 -0.23 -15.32
N ILE A 180 -4.61 1.01 -15.12
CA ILE A 180 -5.44 1.73 -16.11
C ILE A 180 -4.71 1.92 -17.46
N ASP A 181 -3.39 2.01 -17.48
CA ASP A 181 -2.62 2.11 -18.74
C ASP A 181 -2.53 0.78 -19.50
N ILE A 182 -2.69 -0.35 -18.80
CA ILE A 182 -2.50 -1.71 -19.34
C ILE A 182 -3.81 -2.26 -19.92
N THR A 183 -4.95 -1.93 -19.30
CA THR A 183 -6.26 -2.52 -19.68
C THR A 183 -6.93 -1.85 -20.88
N LYS A 184 -6.41 -0.72 -21.39
CA LYS A 184 -6.87 -0.14 -22.66
C LYS A 184 -6.57 -1.06 -23.85
N ASN A 185 -5.60 -1.97 -23.72
CA ASN A 185 -5.27 -2.96 -24.72
C ASN A 185 -5.69 -4.35 -24.24
N LYS A 186 -6.85 -4.80 -24.73
CA LYS A 186 -7.74 -5.79 -24.11
C LYS A 186 -7.23 -7.23 -23.89
N HIS A 187 -6.00 -7.63 -24.22
CA HIS A 187 -5.70 -9.07 -24.40
C HIS A 187 -4.40 -9.67 -23.84
N TRP A 188 -3.63 -9.00 -22.99
CA TRP A 188 -2.19 -9.31 -23.00
C TRP A 188 -1.67 -10.37 -22.03
N GLU A 189 -2.54 -11.05 -21.29
CA GLU A 189 -2.15 -12.30 -20.59
C GLU A 189 -2.97 -13.50 -21.08
N GLY A 190 -3.89 -13.32 -22.06
CA GLY A 190 -4.84 -14.36 -22.49
C GLY A 190 -5.77 -14.92 -21.39
N LYS A 191 -5.61 -14.47 -20.14
CA LYS A 191 -6.31 -14.97 -18.96
C LYS A 191 -7.58 -14.17 -18.73
N ILE A 192 -8.70 -14.84 -18.91
CA ILE A 192 -10.02 -14.32 -18.54
C ILE A 192 -10.11 -14.38 -17.02
N TYR A 193 -10.07 -13.22 -16.37
CA TYR A 193 -10.35 -13.12 -14.95
C TYR A 193 -11.88 -13.20 -14.77
N ILE A 194 -12.38 -14.38 -14.41
CA ILE A 194 -13.82 -14.64 -14.23
C ILE A 194 -14.45 -13.60 -13.30
N GLY A 195 -13.77 -13.24 -12.21
CA GLY A 195 -14.24 -12.21 -11.27
C GLY A 195 -14.35 -10.81 -11.88
N VAL A 196 -13.46 -10.44 -12.80
CA VAL A 196 -13.51 -9.14 -13.49
C VAL A 196 -14.69 -9.09 -14.45
N HIS A 197 -14.94 -10.19 -15.18
CA HIS A 197 -16.11 -10.29 -16.05
C HIS A 197 -17.42 -10.20 -15.25
N LEU A 198 -17.49 -10.88 -14.11
CA LEU A 198 -18.64 -10.83 -13.21
C LEU A 198 -18.90 -9.39 -12.72
N ILE A 199 -17.87 -8.70 -12.21
CA ILE A 199 -17.99 -7.31 -11.74
C ILE A 199 -18.43 -6.39 -12.89
N SER A 200 -17.80 -6.50 -14.06
CA SER A 200 -18.16 -5.66 -15.22
C SER A 200 -19.61 -5.86 -15.64
N LYS A 201 -20.11 -7.12 -15.62
CA LYS A 201 -21.50 -7.43 -15.98
C LYS A 201 -22.51 -6.99 -14.92
N ILE A 202 -22.21 -7.22 -13.64
CA ILE A 202 -23.11 -6.86 -12.53
C ILE A 202 -23.25 -5.34 -12.41
N PHE A 203 -22.13 -4.62 -12.43
CA PHE A 203 -22.11 -3.18 -12.19
C PHE A 203 -22.19 -2.33 -13.46
N GLN A 204 -22.21 -2.97 -14.64
CA GLN A 204 -22.23 -2.29 -15.95
C GLN A 204 -21.08 -1.27 -16.12
N ILE A 205 -19.92 -1.56 -15.54
CA ILE A 205 -18.73 -0.70 -15.61
C ILE A 205 -17.72 -1.19 -16.65
N PRO A 206 -16.88 -0.30 -17.21
CA PRO A 206 -15.82 -0.68 -18.16
C PRO A 206 -14.89 -1.74 -17.57
N TYR A 207 -14.42 -2.68 -18.40
CA TYR A 207 -13.54 -3.79 -17.96
C TYR A 207 -12.29 -3.31 -17.21
N ALA A 208 -11.70 -2.18 -17.62
CA ALA A 208 -10.55 -1.56 -16.94
C ALA A 208 -10.89 -1.14 -15.50
N GLN A 209 -12.08 -0.57 -15.29
CA GLN A 209 -12.56 -0.19 -13.97
C GLN A 209 -12.92 -1.44 -13.14
N ALA A 210 -13.56 -2.44 -13.76
CA ALA A 210 -13.84 -3.72 -13.11
C ALA A 210 -12.56 -4.43 -12.64
N PHE A 211 -11.47 -4.37 -13.43
CA PHE A 211 -10.18 -4.93 -13.04
C PHE A 211 -9.59 -4.22 -11.82
N LYS A 212 -9.69 -2.88 -11.78
CA LYS A 212 -9.27 -2.08 -10.63
C LYS A 212 -10.00 -2.51 -9.36
N GLU A 213 -11.34 -2.56 -9.41
CA GLU A 213 -12.15 -2.97 -8.26
C GLU A 213 -11.86 -4.42 -7.85
N TYR A 214 -11.68 -5.33 -8.83
CA TYR A 214 -11.30 -6.71 -8.56
C TYR A 214 -9.98 -6.82 -7.79
N LYS A 215 -8.95 -6.04 -8.16
CA LYS A 215 -7.66 -6.04 -7.46
C LYS A 215 -7.76 -5.45 -6.05
N ILE A 216 -8.52 -4.37 -5.88
CA ILE A 216 -8.78 -3.80 -4.55
C ILE A 216 -9.49 -4.84 -3.67
N LEU A 217 -10.54 -5.47 -4.18
CA LEU A 217 -11.29 -6.51 -3.46
C LEU A 217 -10.41 -7.72 -3.15
N GLN A 218 -9.57 -8.15 -4.10
CA GLN A 218 -8.62 -9.25 -3.90
C GLN A 218 -7.68 -8.96 -2.71
N GLY A 219 -7.10 -7.75 -2.66
CA GLY A 219 -6.24 -7.35 -1.55
C GLY A 219 -7.00 -7.28 -0.21
N LEU A 220 -8.21 -6.72 -0.23
CA LEU A 220 -9.05 -6.57 0.96
C LEU A 220 -9.46 -7.93 1.52
N VAL A 221 -9.92 -8.87 0.69
CA VAL A 221 -10.30 -10.22 1.12
C VAL A 221 -9.11 -10.95 1.75
N ILE A 222 -7.92 -10.87 1.15
CA ILE A 222 -6.73 -11.50 1.71
C ILE A 222 -6.37 -10.87 3.08
N ALA A 223 -6.42 -9.55 3.20
CA ALA A 223 -6.15 -8.86 4.46
C ALA A 223 -7.15 -9.26 5.55
N ILE A 224 -8.45 -9.28 5.24
CA ILE A 224 -9.51 -9.70 6.17
C ILE A 224 -9.27 -11.15 6.61
N LEU A 225 -9.04 -12.07 5.67
CA LEU A 225 -8.84 -13.49 6.02
C LEU A 225 -7.63 -13.69 6.93
N LEU A 226 -6.49 -13.07 6.61
CA LEU A 226 -5.30 -13.16 7.45
C LEU A 226 -5.54 -12.57 8.84
N HIS A 227 -6.26 -11.46 8.93
CA HIS A 227 -6.61 -10.81 10.19
C HIS A 227 -7.56 -11.66 11.03
N THR A 228 -8.64 -12.17 10.43
CA THR A 228 -9.57 -13.09 11.08
C THR A 228 -8.86 -14.32 11.62
N VAL A 229 -8.01 -14.96 10.79
CA VAL A 229 -7.25 -16.14 11.21
C VAL A 229 -6.30 -15.80 12.35
N PHE A 230 -5.60 -14.66 12.30
CA PHE A 230 -4.71 -14.22 13.37
C PHE A 230 -5.47 -14.05 14.70
N ASN A 231 -6.59 -13.32 14.70
CA ASN A 231 -7.38 -13.09 15.90
C ASN A 231 -8.00 -14.38 16.44
N TYR A 232 -8.51 -15.25 15.55
CA TYR A 232 -9.04 -16.54 15.94
C TYR A 232 -7.96 -17.44 16.58
N LEU A 233 -6.77 -17.54 15.99
CA LEU A 233 -5.68 -18.32 16.56
C LEU A 233 -5.23 -17.78 17.92
N LEU A 234 -5.19 -16.45 18.09
CA LEU A 234 -4.91 -15.84 19.40
C LEU A 234 -5.97 -16.18 20.44
N GLN A 235 -7.25 -16.10 20.08
CA GLN A 235 -8.35 -16.45 20.97
C GLN A 235 -8.28 -17.91 21.43
N MET A 236 -7.85 -18.81 20.55
CA MET A 236 -7.66 -20.24 20.86
C MET A 236 -6.31 -20.53 21.54
N ASN A 237 -5.58 -19.49 21.95
CA ASN A 237 -4.25 -19.55 22.57
C ASN A 237 -3.21 -20.34 21.75
N GLN A 238 -3.35 -20.34 20.41
CA GLN A 238 -2.48 -21.05 19.47
C GLN A 238 -1.27 -20.16 19.09
N ILE A 239 -0.39 -19.89 20.06
CA ILE A 239 0.73 -18.96 19.88
C ILE A 239 1.70 -19.39 18.77
N LEU A 240 2.02 -20.68 18.66
CA LEU A 240 2.97 -21.16 17.64
C LEU A 240 2.43 -20.97 16.20
N PRO A 241 1.19 -21.35 15.87
CA PRO A 241 0.56 -20.99 14.61
C PRO A 241 0.52 -19.49 14.32
N VAL A 242 0.28 -18.64 15.34
CA VAL A 242 0.31 -17.18 15.18
C VAL A 242 1.69 -16.70 14.75
N ILE A 243 2.74 -17.16 15.43
CA ILE A 243 4.12 -16.80 15.08
C ILE A 243 4.44 -17.26 13.65
N ALA A 244 4.07 -18.48 13.28
CA ALA A 244 4.28 -19.00 11.93
C ALA A 244 3.56 -18.16 10.86
N LEU A 245 2.32 -17.76 11.13
CA LEU A 245 1.53 -16.89 10.26
C LEU A 245 2.22 -15.53 10.06
N VAL A 246 2.69 -14.90 11.14
CA VAL A 246 3.38 -13.60 11.09
C VAL A 246 4.70 -13.71 10.35
N VAL A 247 5.50 -14.75 10.62
CA VAL A 247 6.80 -14.95 9.94
C VAL A 247 6.59 -15.19 8.45
N ALA A 248 5.67 -16.09 8.07
CA ALA A 248 5.35 -16.35 6.67
C ALA A 248 4.80 -15.09 5.96
N GLY A 249 3.93 -14.35 6.64
CA GLY A 249 3.39 -13.08 6.15
C GLY A 249 4.46 -12.02 5.96
N TYR A 250 5.42 -11.90 6.88
CA TYR A 250 6.56 -10.99 6.76
C TYR A 250 7.47 -11.37 5.60
N MET A 251 7.80 -12.66 5.44
CA MET A 251 8.59 -13.15 4.30
C MET A 251 7.90 -12.84 2.97
N TYR A 252 6.58 -13.04 2.91
CA TYR A 252 5.79 -12.73 1.72
C TYR A 252 5.74 -11.21 1.45
N LEU A 253 5.53 -10.38 2.47
CA LEU A 253 5.55 -8.92 2.32
C LEU A 253 6.92 -8.41 1.83
N ARG A 254 8.01 -8.94 2.38
CA ARG A 254 9.38 -8.61 1.94
C ARG A 254 9.58 -9.02 0.47
N TYR A 255 9.16 -10.22 0.10
CA TYR A 255 9.17 -10.67 -1.28
C TYR A 255 8.38 -9.75 -2.22
N LEU A 256 7.24 -9.18 -1.79
CA LEU A 256 6.49 -8.21 -2.58
C LEU A 256 7.23 -6.85 -2.73
N LEU A 257 7.86 -6.36 -1.67
CA LEU A 257 8.62 -5.10 -1.66
C LEU A 257 9.88 -5.16 -2.54
N ASP A 258 10.52 -6.33 -2.62
CA ASP A 258 11.75 -6.55 -3.38
C ASP A 258 11.52 -6.65 -4.90
N ARG A 259 10.26 -6.71 -5.36
CA ARG A 259 9.93 -6.74 -6.80
C ARG A 259 10.33 -5.45 -7.49
N LYS A 260 11.01 -5.55 -8.65
CA LYS A 260 11.42 -4.39 -9.45
C LYS A 260 10.23 -3.62 -9.98
N ALA A 261 9.15 -4.32 -10.36
CA ALA A 261 7.88 -3.68 -10.72
C ALA A 261 7.31 -2.80 -9.58
N GLY A 262 7.69 -3.10 -8.33
CA GLY A 262 7.34 -2.34 -7.13
C GLY A 262 7.82 -0.88 -7.17
N ASN A 263 9.02 -0.64 -7.70
CA ASN A 263 9.68 0.67 -7.68
C ASN A 263 9.42 1.51 -8.94
N LEU A 264 8.69 0.98 -9.93
CA LEU A 264 8.38 1.72 -11.14
C LEU A 264 7.47 2.91 -10.82
N ILE A 265 7.88 4.08 -11.29
CA ILE A 265 7.05 5.28 -11.29
C ILE A 265 6.07 5.16 -12.45
N LEU A 266 4.79 5.06 -12.11
CA LEU A 266 3.71 4.79 -13.06
C LEU A 266 2.74 5.97 -13.18
N VAL A 267 3.08 7.11 -12.56
CA VAL A 267 2.37 8.38 -12.75
C VAL A 267 3.11 9.18 -13.82
N THR A 268 2.51 9.32 -14.99
CA THR A 268 2.99 10.25 -16.04
C THR A 268 2.20 11.56 -15.94
N ASP A 269 2.87 12.71 -15.88
CA ASP A 269 2.21 14.00 -15.99
C ASP A 269 1.66 14.16 -17.42
N ILE A 270 0.33 14.35 -17.55
CA ILE A 270 -0.36 14.49 -18.84
C ILE A 270 0.18 15.70 -19.61
N SER A 271 0.73 16.70 -18.91
CA SER A 271 1.31 17.91 -19.52
C SER A 271 2.73 17.72 -20.08
N GLU A 272 3.45 16.68 -19.66
CA GLU A 272 4.82 16.37 -20.12
C GLU A 272 4.90 15.09 -20.97
N GLN A 273 3.77 14.41 -21.18
CA GLN A 273 3.70 13.17 -21.94
C GLN A 273 4.25 13.39 -23.36
N ARG A 274 5.39 12.78 -23.69
CA ARG A 274 5.89 12.83 -25.07
C ARG A 274 4.89 12.11 -25.96
N LYS A 275 4.50 12.74 -27.06
CA LYS A 275 3.68 12.06 -28.08
C LYS A 275 4.49 10.88 -28.61
N SER A 276 3.95 9.68 -28.38
CA SER A 276 4.51 8.45 -28.93
C SER A 276 4.72 8.60 -30.44
N THR A 277 5.90 8.20 -30.90
CA THR A 277 6.24 8.19 -32.34
C THR A 277 5.67 6.96 -33.05
N LEU A 278 5.12 6.00 -32.30
CA LEU A 278 4.44 4.82 -32.84
C LEU A 278 2.97 5.10 -33.19
N GLY A 279 2.51 4.55 -34.32
CA GLY A 279 1.08 4.42 -34.58
C GLY A 279 0.39 3.57 -33.52
N LYS A 280 -0.82 3.93 -33.09
CA LYS A 280 -1.57 3.19 -32.05
C LYS A 280 -1.70 1.70 -32.35
N LYS A 281 -2.02 1.35 -33.61
CA LYS A 281 -2.20 -0.03 -34.06
C LYS A 281 -0.88 -0.83 -34.00
N ASP A 282 0.23 -0.20 -34.38
CA ASP A 282 1.55 -0.85 -34.33
C ASP A 282 1.99 -1.07 -32.88
N SER A 283 1.71 -0.10 -32.01
CA SER A 283 1.96 -0.22 -30.57
C SER A 283 1.19 -1.40 -29.96
N GLU A 284 -0.10 -1.53 -30.30
CA GLU A 284 -0.93 -2.65 -29.84
C GLU A 284 -0.38 -4.02 -30.31
N VAL A 285 -0.01 -4.15 -31.59
CA VAL A 285 0.52 -5.40 -32.16
C VAL A 285 1.87 -5.78 -31.55
N VAL A 286 2.80 -4.83 -31.43
CA VAL A 286 4.12 -5.11 -30.85
C VAL A 286 3.97 -5.56 -29.41
N LEU A 287 3.05 -4.95 -28.68
CA LEU A 287 2.85 -5.29 -27.29
C LEU A 287 2.12 -6.63 -27.09
N GLU A 288 1.25 -7.03 -28.01
CA GLU A 288 0.69 -8.39 -28.05
C GLU A 288 1.79 -9.44 -28.29
N LEU A 289 2.72 -9.17 -29.22
CA LEU A 289 3.90 -10.02 -29.45
C LEU A 289 4.78 -10.13 -28.19
N VAL A 290 5.02 -9.00 -27.51
CA VAL A 290 5.76 -8.97 -26.23
C VAL A 290 5.04 -9.81 -25.16
N GLY A 291 3.71 -9.71 -25.07
CA GLY A 291 2.90 -10.54 -24.18
C GLY A 291 3.07 -12.04 -24.45
N MET A 292 2.98 -12.45 -25.72
CA MET A 292 3.18 -13.85 -26.10
C MET A 292 4.59 -14.36 -25.77
N TRP A 293 5.63 -13.56 -26.03
CA TRP A 293 7.02 -13.93 -25.70
C TRP A 293 7.23 -14.03 -24.19
N PHE A 294 6.57 -13.18 -23.41
CA PHE A 294 6.57 -13.25 -21.96
C PHE A 294 5.98 -14.59 -21.46
N ASP A 295 4.85 -15.01 -22.03
CA ASP A 295 4.21 -16.29 -21.70
C ASP A 295 5.06 -17.50 -22.13
N GLN A 296 5.82 -17.38 -23.22
CA GLN A 296 6.81 -18.36 -23.66
C GLN A 296 8.10 -18.36 -22.81
N LYS A 297 8.16 -17.58 -21.73
CA LYS A 297 9.34 -17.42 -20.85
C LYS A 297 10.58 -16.84 -21.54
N LYS A 298 10.41 -16.14 -22.67
CA LYS A 298 11.50 -15.47 -23.40
C LYS A 298 11.80 -14.09 -22.81
N TYR A 299 12.17 -14.07 -21.52
CA TYR A 299 12.27 -12.83 -20.74
C TYR A 299 13.36 -11.86 -21.25
N VAL A 300 14.49 -12.38 -21.74
CA VAL A 300 15.57 -11.56 -22.32
C VAL A 300 15.11 -10.83 -23.58
N ASP A 301 14.41 -11.54 -24.48
CA ASP A 301 13.88 -10.96 -25.72
C ASP A 301 12.83 -9.89 -25.44
N VAL A 302 11.94 -10.16 -24.48
CA VAL A 302 10.96 -9.19 -23.98
C VAL A 302 11.66 -7.92 -23.50
N MET A 303 12.71 -8.04 -22.68
CA MET A 303 13.44 -6.88 -22.17
C MET A 303 14.06 -6.06 -23.30
N HIS A 304 14.69 -6.70 -24.29
CA HIS A 304 15.30 -6.02 -25.43
C HIS A 304 14.30 -5.28 -26.31
N VAL A 305 13.12 -5.86 -26.53
CA VAL A 305 12.05 -5.16 -27.27
C VAL A 305 11.52 -4.00 -26.44
N CYS A 306 11.28 -4.21 -25.15
CA CYS A 306 10.82 -3.14 -24.28
C CYS A 306 11.81 -1.97 -24.20
N GLU A 307 13.13 -2.23 -24.20
CA GLU A 307 14.14 -1.15 -24.26
C GLU A 307 14.01 -0.30 -25.50
N ARG A 308 13.97 -0.93 -26.68
CA ARG A 308 13.83 -0.22 -27.95
C ARG A 308 12.50 0.53 -28.07
N LEU A 309 11.44 0.00 -27.45
CA LEU A 309 10.16 0.70 -27.37
C LEU A 309 10.22 1.92 -26.45
N LEU A 310 10.89 1.82 -25.29
CA LEU A 310 11.05 2.94 -24.36
C LEU A 310 11.97 4.04 -24.91
N GLU A 311 12.87 3.74 -25.84
CA GLU A 311 13.60 4.79 -26.58
C GLU A 311 12.67 5.66 -27.45
N ARG A 312 11.59 5.06 -27.98
CA ARG A 312 10.63 5.71 -28.89
C ARG A 312 9.41 6.29 -28.18
N ASP A 313 9.07 5.71 -27.04
CA ASP A 313 7.93 6.07 -26.19
C ASP A 313 8.32 5.92 -24.70
N PRO A 314 9.13 6.85 -24.16
CA PRO A 314 9.69 6.76 -22.81
C PRO A 314 8.65 6.75 -21.70
N ASP A 315 7.45 7.28 -21.97
CA ASP A 315 6.37 7.44 -21.00
C ASP A 315 5.37 6.27 -21.03
N ASN A 316 5.66 5.21 -21.80
CA ASN A 316 4.78 4.05 -21.91
C ASN A 316 4.85 3.15 -20.67
N ASN A 317 3.95 3.40 -19.71
CA ASN A 317 3.85 2.64 -18.45
C ASN A 317 3.67 1.14 -18.66
N VAL A 318 3.05 0.72 -19.77
CA VAL A 318 2.85 -0.69 -20.08
C VAL A 318 4.18 -1.35 -20.46
N VAL A 319 4.96 -0.72 -21.33
CA VAL A 319 6.30 -1.20 -21.71
C VAL A 319 7.23 -1.22 -20.49
N LYS A 320 7.20 -0.16 -19.65
CA LYS A 320 7.95 -0.11 -18.38
C LYS A 320 7.63 -1.32 -17.50
N LEU A 321 6.34 -1.63 -17.35
CA LEU A 321 5.90 -2.76 -16.53
C LEU A 321 6.31 -4.12 -17.11
N PHE A 322 6.18 -4.33 -18.43
CA PHE A 322 6.62 -5.58 -19.06
C PHE A 322 8.12 -5.81 -18.87
N LYS A 323 8.94 -4.78 -19.07
CA LYS A 323 10.38 -4.84 -18.82
C LYS A 323 10.66 -5.26 -17.38
N ALA A 324 10.03 -4.60 -16.39
CA ALA A 324 10.25 -4.92 -14.98
C ALA A 324 9.75 -6.31 -14.59
N LYS A 325 8.57 -6.73 -15.08
CA LYS A 325 8.05 -8.09 -14.85
C LYS A 325 8.99 -9.15 -15.44
N ALA A 326 9.58 -8.90 -16.62
CA ALA A 326 10.52 -9.83 -17.24
C ALA A 326 11.83 -9.93 -16.44
N MET A 327 12.33 -8.79 -15.94
CA MET A 327 13.45 -8.75 -15.00
C MET A 327 13.18 -9.53 -13.71
N ASP A 328 11.97 -9.39 -13.13
CA ASP A 328 11.56 -10.10 -11.92
C ASP A 328 11.48 -11.63 -12.12
N LYS A 329 11.30 -12.09 -13.37
CA LYS A 329 11.22 -13.52 -13.73
C LYS A 329 12.53 -14.11 -14.22
N LEU A 330 13.55 -13.29 -14.46
CA LEU A 330 14.86 -13.73 -14.92
C LEU A 330 15.62 -14.43 -13.78
N ASP A 331 16.32 -15.51 -14.10
CA ASP A 331 17.18 -16.23 -13.16
C ASP A 331 18.19 -15.27 -12.50
N PRO A 332 18.34 -15.28 -11.14
CA PRO A 332 19.36 -14.51 -10.42
C PRO A 332 20.78 -14.67 -10.96
N GLU A 333 21.15 -15.86 -11.44
CA GLU A 333 22.50 -16.18 -11.95
C GLU A 333 22.70 -15.73 -13.40
N ASN A 334 21.67 -15.19 -14.06
CA ASN A 334 21.78 -14.80 -15.45
C ASN A 334 22.70 -13.57 -15.63
N PRO A 335 23.78 -13.66 -16.46
CA PRO A 335 24.72 -12.57 -16.68
C PRO A 335 24.07 -11.25 -17.11
N TYR A 336 22.98 -11.34 -17.88
CA TYR A 336 22.22 -10.18 -18.35
C TYR A 336 21.62 -9.37 -17.20
N ARG A 337 21.22 -10.02 -16.11
CA ARG A 337 20.65 -9.37 -14.92
C ARG A 337 21.66 -8.44 -14.26
N LYS A 338 22.90 -8.91 -14.15
CA LYS A 338 24.00 -8.24 -13.44
C LYS A 338 24.39 -6.95 -14.15
N ILE A 339 24.51 -7.01 -15.48
CA ILE A 339 24.83 -5.85 -16.32
C ILE A 339 23.73 -4.78 -16.24
N LEU A 340 22.46 -5.17 -16.36
CA LEU A 340 21.33 -4.24 -16.27
C LEU A 340 21.18 -3.59 -14.89
N SER A 341 21.45 -4.34 -13.81
CA SER A 341 21.35 -3.78 -12.45
C SER A 341 22.38 -2.69 -12.15
N THR A 342 23.54 -2.71 -12.82
CA THR A 342 24.62 -1.74 -12.65
C THR A 342 24.40 -0.45 -13.45
N ILE A 343 23.67 -0.52 -14.56
CA ILE A 343 23.46 0.63 -15.48
C ILE A 343 22.24 1.48 -15.09
N PHE A 344 21.29 0.93 -14.33
CA PHE A 344 19.98 1.56 -14.10
C PHE A 344 19.62 1.77 -12.61
N SER A 345 20.60 1.83 -11.71
CA SER A 345 20.35 2.07 -10.29
C SER A 345 19.92 3.52 -10.01
N ASP A 346 18.70 3.66 -9.47
CA ASP A 346 18.10 4.77 -8.68
C ASP A 346 18.04 6.22 -9.23
N GLU A 347 18.97 6.70 -10.06
CA GLU A 347 19.09 8.13 -10.38
C GLU A 347 17.91 8.69 -11.22
N ARG A 348 17.51 7.96 -12.27
CA ARG A 348 16.43 8.43 -13.16
C ARG A 348 15.07 8.45 -12.48
N GLY A 349 14.83 7.52 -11.54
CA GLY A 349 13.61 7.49 -10.74
C GLY A 349 13.55 8.60 -9.69
N GLU A 350 14.68 8.98 -9.09
CA GLU A 350 14.72 10.09 -8.15
C GLU A 350 14.49 11.45 -8.84
N LEU A 351 15.07 11.63 -10.03
CA LEU A 351 14.86 12.82 -10.85
C LEU A 351 13.40 12.99 -11.30
N GLU A 352 12.74 11.90 -11.72
CA GLU A 352 11.31 11.91 -12.09
C GLU A 352 10.41 12.20 -10.88
N ARG A 353 10.70 11.62 -9.70
CA ARG A 353 9.98 11.92 -8.44
C ARG A 353 10.04 13.39 -8.08
N ASN A 354 11.22 14.00 -8.15
CA ASN A 354 11.43 15.42 -7.82
C ASN A 354 10.70 16.33 -8.81
N THR A 355 10.68 15.96 -10.09
CA THR A 355 9.98 16.71 -11.14
C THR A 355 8.47 16.69 -10.94
N ILE A 356 7.87 15.54 -10.65
CA ILE A 356 6.43 15.41 -10.38
C ILE A 356 6.04 16.15 -9.08
N ALA A 357 6.89 16.08 -8.04
CA ALA A 357 6.68 16.80 -6.79
C ALA A 357 6.63 18.33 -6.99
N TYR A 358 7.51 18.87 -7.84
CA TYR A 358 7.51 20.28 -8.23
C TYR A 358 6.17 20.72 -8.85
N TYR A 359 5.68 20.00 -9.86
CA TYR A 359 4.45 20.40 -10.56
C TYR A 359 3.19 20.21 -9.72
N ARG A 360 3.14 19.21 -8.83
CA ARG A 360 2.07 19.10 -7.84
C ARG A 360 2.01 20.32 -6.94
N LYS A 361 3.17 20.71 -6.39
CA LYS A 361 3.26 21.88 -5.52
C LYS A 361 2.85 23.14 -6.27
N LYS A 362 3.21 23.26 -7.55
CA LYS A 362 2.73 24.33 -8.44
C LYS A 362 1.20 24.34 -8.53
N LYS A 363 0.58 23.19 -8.83
CA LYS A 363 -0.88 23.05 -8.94
C LYS A 363 -1.64 23.33 -7.63
N GLU A 364 -1.07 22.94 -6.49
CA GLU A 364 -1.61 23.29 -5.16
C GLU A 364 -1.58 24.79 -4.89
N ILE A 365 -0.54 25.49 -5.36
CA ILE A 365 -0.41 26.95 -5.22
C ILE A 365 -1.40 27.66 -6.14
N GLU A 366 -1.58 27.15 -7.36
CA GLU A 366 -2.57 27.65 -8.32
C GLU A 366 -4.00 27.54 -7.76
N GLY A 367 -4.32 26.42 -7.11
CA GLY A 367 -5.63 26.15 -6.50
C GLY A 367 -5.95 26.91 -5.20
N LYS A 368 -5.00 27.66 -4.62
CA LYS A 368 -5.25 28.49 -3.43
C LYS A 368 -5.71 29.90 -3.82
N ASN A 369 -6.69 30.46 -3.09
CA ASN A 369 -7.07 31.87 -3.17
C ASN A 369 -6.02 32.76 -2.49
N LEU A 370 -4.85 32.88 -3.12
CA LEU A 370 -3.76 33.75 -2.71
C LEU A 370 -3.62 34.93 -3.68
N PRO A 371 -3.22 36.13 -3.21
CA PRO A 371 -2.85 37.25 -4.08
C PRO A 371 -1.77 36.83 -5.07
N GLN A 372 -1.86 37.31 -6.33
CA GLN A 372 -0.99 36.91 -7.44
C GLN A 372 0.51 37.05 -7.12
N ASN A 373 0.89 38.13 -6.43
CA ASN A 373 2.27 38.41 -6.03
C ASN A 373 2.83 37.36 -5.03
N ASN A 374 1.97 36.80 -4.18
CA ASN A 374 2.35 35.72 -3.27
C ASN A 374 2.47 34.38 -4.00
N LYS A 375 1.63 34.14 -5.02
CA LYS A 375 1.76 32.95 -5.88
C LYS A 375 3.10 32.98 -6.63
N GLU A 376 3.47 34.12 -7.21
CA GLU A 376 4.73 34.29 -7.95
C GLU A 376 5.97 34.09 -7.07
N LYS A 377 6.00 34.65 -5.86
CA LYS A 377 7.10 34.40 -4.91
C LYS A 377 7.24 32.92 -4.57
N LEU A 378 6.10 32.24 -4.38
CA LEU A 378 6.07 30.83 -4.02
C LEU A 378 6.48 29.94 -5.22
N PHE A 379 6.15 30.33 -6.46
CA PHE A 379 6.64 29.66 -7.66
C PHE A 379 8.14 29.82 -7.85
N ARG A 380 8.70 31.02 -7.68
CA ARG A 380 10.15 31.24 -7.77
C ARG A 380 10.92 30.40 -6.75
N PHE A 381 10.44 30.36 -5.51
CA PHE A 381 11.03 29.53 -4.46
C PHE A 381 11.01 28.03 -4.82
N VAL A 382 9.93 27.56 -5.45
CA VAL A 382 9.79 26.16 -5.87
C VAL A 382 10.66 25.85 -7.11
N GLU A 383 10.87 26.81 -8.02
CA GLU A 383 11.80 26.69 -9.16
C GLU A 383 13.27 26.67 -8.73
N GLU A 384 13.67 27.51 -7.79
CA GLU A 384 15.03 27.54 -7.25
C GLU A 384 15.40 26.21 -6.58
N LYS A 385 14.46 25.62 -5.83
CA LYS A 385 14.61 24.28 -5.24
C LYS A 385 14.81 23.18 -6.30
N LYS A 386 14.02 23.20 -7.38
CA LYS A 386 14.15 22.24 -8.50
C LYS A 386 15.52 22.38 -9.19
N LYS A 387 16.01 23.62 -9.38
CA LYS A 387 17.34 23.87 -9.95
C LYS A 387 18.46 23.33 -9.07
N GLN A 388 18.43 23.61 -7.76
CA GLN A 388 19.43 23.09 -6.82
C GLN A 388 19.45 21.56 -6.79
N GLU A 389 18.29 20.90 -6.79
CA GLU A 389 18.20 19.43 -6.84
C GLU A 389 18.80 18.90 -8.16
N ASN A 390 18.46 19.48 -9.31
CA ASN A 390 19.01 19.07 -10.61
C ASN A 390 20.51 19.33 -10.79
N GLU A 391 21.06 20.37 -10.15
CA GLU A 391 22.50 20.67 -10.17
C GLU A 391 23.29 19.71 -9.29
N THR A 392 22.73 19.27 -8.17
CA THR A 392 23.38 18.28 -7.28
C THR A 392 23.56 16.94 -7.99
N PHE A 393 22.60 16.53 -8.83
CA PHE A 393 22.68 15.30 -9.64
C PHE A 393 23.67 15.35 -10.81
N LYS A 394 24.13 16.54 -11.21
CA LYS A 394 25.13 16.68 -12.29
C LYS A 394 26.58 16.53 -11.80
N ILE A 395 26.82 16.54 -10.50
CA ILE A 395 28.17 16.58 -9.92
C ILE A 395 28.71 15.16 -9.61
N ASP A 396 27.86 14.12 -9.67
CA ASP A 396 28.23 12.72 -9.35
C ASP A 396 28.31 11.77 -10.58
N LEU A 397 28.42 12.31 -11.81
CA LEU A 397 28.81 11.59 -13.03
C LEU A 397 30.26 11.93 -13.40
#